data_AF-A0A932U7Z3-F1
#
_entry.id   AF-A0A932U7Z3-F1
#
_cell.length_a   1.000
_cell.length_b   1.000
_cell.length_c   1.000
_cell.angle_alpha   90.00
_cell.angle_beta   90.00
_cell.angle_gamma   90.00
#
_symmetry.space_group_name_H-M   'P 1'
#
loop_
_entity.id
_entity.type
_entity.pdbx_description
1 polymer ?
#
loop_
_entity_poly.entity_id
_entity_poly.type
_entity_poly.pdbx_seq_one_letter_code
_entity_poly.pdbx_strand_id
1 'polypeptide(L)'
;MRQWLPADHTVYLLSDIVDHLDLSAITSVYDQGDGGGNPPYHPVLLTKLLFYAYSQGVVSSRVVAAKTYEDVAFRVLTVDQHPDFRTISDFRDRHLAALIPLFAETVRLAGRLGLVKLEHVAQDGSKILANASKHRAMSYAR
;
A
#
# COMPACT_ATOMS: atom_id res chain seq x y z
N MET A 1 10.02 -17.38 -6.69
CA MET A 1 9.52 -16.03 -7.06
C MET A 1 10.62 -14.99 -7.24
N ARG A 2 11.68 -14.93 -6.41
CA ARG A 2 12.77 -13.93 -6.56
C ARG A 2 13.48 -13.89 -7.93
N GLN A 3 13.45 -14.99 -8.68
CA GLN A 3 14.01 -15.07 -10.04
C GLN A 3 13.15 -14.40 -11.14
N TRP A 4 11.95 -13.90 -10.80
CA TRP A 4 11.04 -13.28 -11.78
C TRP A 4 11.34 -11.81 -12.04
N LEU A 5 12.20 -11.21 -11.23
CA LEU A 5 12.63 -9.81 -11.36
C LEU A 5 14.16 -9.75 -11.35
N PRO A 6 14.76 -8.72 -11.96
CA PRO A 6 16.16 -8.39 -11.77
C PRO A 6 16.52 -8.28 -10.28
N ALA A 7 17.74 -8.67 -9.90
CA ALA A 7 18.17 -8.65 -8.50
C ALA A 7 18.18 -7.24 -7.89
N ASP A 8 18.31 -6.20 -8.72
CA ASP A 8 18.31 -4.79 -8.38
C ASP A 8 16.92 -4.12 -8.51
N HIS A 9 15.86 -4.91 -8.70
CA HIS A 9 14.51 -4.37 -8.82
C HIS A 9 14.08 -3.62 -7.55
N THR A 10 13.49 -2.43 -7.73
CA THR A 10 13.14 -1.48 -6.64
C THR A 10 12.22 -2.07 -5.57
N VAL A 11 11.41 -3.06 -5.92
CA VAL A 11 10.54 -3.79 -4.98
C VAL A 11 11.32 -4.45 -3.83
N TYR A 12 12.53 -4.94 -4.10
CA TYR A 12 13.39 -5.55 -3.08
C TYR A 12 13.95 -4.50 -2.14
N LEU A 13 14.46 -3.39 -2.69
CA LEU A 13 14.91 -2.26 -1.87
C LEU A 13 13.79 -1.78 -0.95
N LEU A 14 12.57 -1.57 -1.47
CA LEU A 14 11.46 -1.09 -0.65
C LEU A 14 11.09 -2.11 0.42
N SER A 15 11.03 -3.39 0.06
CA SER A 15 10.81 -4.47 1.03
C SER A 15 11.83 -4.43 2.16
N ASP A 16 13.12 -4.31 1.82
CA ASP A 16 14.22 -4.28 2.77
C ASP A 16 14.16 -3.02 3.66
N ILE A 17 13.85 -1.85 3.09
CA ILE A 17 13.68 -0.62 3.87
C ILE A 17 12.56 -0.80 4.90
N VAL A 18 11.39 -1.31 4.47
CA VAL A 18 10.24 -1.50 5.35
C VAL A 18 10.54 -2.53 6.46
N ASP A 19 11.35 -3.56 6.17
CA ASP A 19 11.77 -4.54 7.18
C ASP A 19 12.66 -3.93 8.29
N HIS A 20 13.27 -2.77 8.05
CA HIS A 20 14.09 -2.05 9.04
C HIS A 20 13.35 -0.88 9.71
N LEU A 21 12.09 -0.61 9.34
CA LEU A 21 11.28 0.41 10.01
C LEU A 21 10.70 -0.12 11.32
N ASP A 22 10.55 0.78 12.28
CA ASP A 22 9.74 0.49 13.47
C ASP A 22 8.25 0.54 13.11
N LEU A 23 7.66 -0.65 12.92
CA LEU A 23 6.25 -0.83 12.61
C LEU A 23 5.39 -1.09 13.86
N SER A 24 5.92 -0.87 15.07
CA SER A 24 5.23 -1.16 16.33
C SER A 24 3.85 -0.48 16.42
N ALA A 25 3.73 0.77 15.95
CA ALA A 25 2.46 1.50 15.91
C ALA A 25 1.36 0.81 15.07
N ILE A 26 1.74 -0.08 14.15
CA ILE A 26 0.83 -0.88 13.33
C ILE A 26 0.68 -2.28 13.92
N THR A 27 1.79 -2.96 14.25
CA THR A 27 1.76 -4.38 14.67
C THR A 27 1.17 -4.56 16.06
N SER A 28 1.40 -3.61 16.99
CA SER A 28 0.91 -3.72 18.36
C SER A 28 -0.62 -3.77 18.45
N VAL A 29 -1.33 -3.22 17.46
CA VAL A 29 -2.80 -3.28 17.37
C VAL A 29 -3.30 -4.73 17.24
N TYR A 30 -2.45 -5.64 16.76
CA TYR A 30 -2.79 -7.05 16.56
C TYR A 30 -2.16 -7.95 17.63
N ASP A 31 -1.08 -7.50 18.27
CA ASP A 31 -0.42 -8.23 19.38
C ASP A 31 -1.21 -8.14 20.69
N GLN A 32 -1.93 -7.03 20.91
CA GLN A 32 -2.75 -6.76 22.08
C GLN A 32 -4.11 -7.45 21.90
N GLY A 33 -4.13 -8.79 21.94
CA GLY A 33 -5.30 -9.62 21.65
C GLY A 33 -6.55 -9.23 22.45
N ASP A 34 -7.46 -8.53 21.79
CA ASP A 34 -8.81 -8.17 22.24
C ASP A 34 -9.87 -9.22 21.81
N GLY A 35 -9.42 -10.41 21.39
CA GLY A 35 -10.28 -11.54 21.01
C GLY A 35 -10.74 -11.53 19.55
N GLY A 36 -10.32 -10.54 18.75
CA GLY A 36 -10.41 -10.59 17.30
C GLY A 36 -9.33 -11.49 16.73
N GLY A 37 -9.71 -12.53 15.97
CA GLY A 37 -8.76 -13.45 15.36
C GLY A 37 -7.66 -12.74 14.56
N ASN A 38 -6.50 -13.40 14.45
CA ASN A 38 -5.34 -12.89 13.70
C ASN A 38 -5.80 -12.43 12.29
N PRO A 39 -5.41 -11.24 11.82
CA PRO A 39 -5.84 -10.76 10.51
C PRO A 39 -5.44 -11.76 9.43
N PRO A 40 -6.24 -11.91 8.35
CA PRO A 40 -5.94 -12.85 7.27
C PRO A 40 -4.62 -12.55 6.54
N TYR A 41 -4.08 -11.33 6.70
CA TYR A 41 -2.80 -10.89 6.15
C TYR A 41 -1.96 -10.23 7.21
N HIS A 42 -0.65 -10.47 7.16
CA HIS A 42 0.29 -9.88 8.11
C HIS A 42 0.36 -8.34 7.91
N PRO A 43 0.32 -7.53 8.98
CA PRO A 43 0.35 -6.06 8.87
C PRO A 43 1.56 -5.51 8.11
N VAL A 44 2.71 -6.15 8.25
CA VAL A 44 3.93 -5.79 7.50
C VAL A 44 3.75 -5.99 5.99
N LEU A 45 3.08 -7.07 5.56
CA LEU A 45 2.81 -7.32 4.14
C LEU A 45 1.90 -6.23 3.56
N LEU A 46 0.85 -5.85 4.28
CA LEU A 46 -0.06 -4.79 3.85
C LEU A 46 0.63 -3.42 3.81
N THR A 47 1.54 -3.16 4.76
CA THR A 47 2.38 -1.95 4.78
C THR A 47 3.28 -1.89 3.53
N LYS A 48 4.01 -2.98 3.25
CA LYS A 48 4.84 -3.10 2.04
C LYS A 48 4.04 -2.90 0.76
N LEU A 49 2.88 -3.55 0.65
CA LEU A 49 1.99 -3.46 -0.49
C LEU A 49 1.54 -2.00 -0.74
N LEU A 50 1.10 -1.30 0.31
CA LEU A 50 0.70 0.10 0.20
C LEU A 50 1.88 1.01 -0.18
N PHE A 51 3.04 0.84 0.44
CA PHE A 51 4.20 1.70 0.17
C PHE A 51 4.71 1.49 -1.25
N TYR A 52 4.77 0.25 -1.71
CA TYR A 52 5.12 -0.04 -3.09
C TYR A 52 4.10 0.55 -4.06
N ALA A 53 2.79 0.39 -3.80
CA ALA A 53 1.75 1.01 -4.60
C ALA A 53 1.91 2.54 -4.70
N TYR A 54 2.15 3.22 -3.59
CA TYR A 54 2.35 4.68 -3.54
C TYR A 54 3.62 5.13 -4.25
N SER A 55 4.70 4.34 -4.16
CA SER A 55 5.93 4.60 -4.93
C SER A 55 5.69 4.56 -6.45
N GLN A 56 4.67 3.82 -6.89
CA GLN A 56 4.24 3.71 -8.29
C GLN A 56 3.07 4.65 -8.64
N GLY A 57 2.68 5.57 -7.75
CA GLY A 57 1.54 6.48 -7.95
C GLY A 57 0.16 5.81 -7.87
N VAL A 58 0.06 4.57 -7.39
CA VAL A 58 -1.19 3.82 -7.30
C VAL A 58 -1.83 3.99 -5.92
N VAL A 59 -2.94 4.72 -5.86
CA VAL A 59 -3.64 5.02 -4.59
C VAL A 59 -4.96 4.26 -4.39
N SER A 60 -5.60 3.82 -5.47
CA SER A 60 -6.89 3.14 -5.41
C SER A 60 -6.74 1.71 -4.88
N SER A 61 -7.38 1.36 -3.75
CA SER A 61 -7.34 0.00 -3.20
C SER A 61 -7.76 -1.08 -4.20
N ARG A 62 -8.69 -0.76 -5.12
CA ARG A 62 -9.11 -1.69 -6.17
C ARG A 62 -7.99 -1.96 -7.19
N VAL A 63 -7.27 -0.91 -7.58
CA VAL A 63 -6.12 -1.04 -8.49
C VAL A 63 -4.98 -1.76 -7.79
N VAL A 64 -4.72 -1.47 -6.52
CA VAL A 64 -3.71 -2.19 -5.72
C VAL A 64 -4.05 -3.70 -5.66
N ALA A 65 -5.30 -4.05 -5.34
CA ALA A 65 -5.74 -5.44 -5.31
C ALA A 65 -5.57 -6.13 -6.66
N ALA A 66 -6.01 -5.50 -7.77
CA ALA A 66 -5.86 -6.03 -9.12
C ALA A 66 -4.39 -6.26 -9.48
N LYS A 67 -3.50 -5.32 -9.12
CA LYS A 67 -2.06 -5.44 -9.37
C LYS A 67 -1.42 -6.65 -8.70
N THR A 68 -1.94 -7.14 -7.57
CA THR A 68 -1.43 -8.40 -6.99
C THR A 68 -1.59 -9.59 -7.94
N TYR A 69 -2.55 -9.55 -8.87
CA TYR A 69 -2.74 -10.55 -9.91
C TYR A 69 -2.03 -10.22 -11.23
N GLU A 70 -1.97 -8.95 -11.60
CA GLU A 70 -1.58 -8.54 -12.95
C GLU A 70 -0.10 -8.15 -13.06
N ASP A 71 0.49 -7.72 -11.95
CA ASP A 71 1.83 -7.12 -11.91
C ASP A 71 2.79 -8.03 -11.15
N VAL A 72 3.83 -8.48 -11.84
CA VAL A 72 4.80 -9.44 -11.30
C VAL A 72 5.54 -8.89 -10.07
N ALA A 73 5.77 -7.57 -9.99
CA ALA A 73 6.43 -6.97 -8.84
C ALA A 73 5.53 -6.99 -7.61
N PHE A 74 4.25 -6.68 -7.77
CA PHE A 74 3.26 -6.77 -6.69
C PHE A 74 3.10 -8.21 -6.23
N ARG A 75 3.00 -9.16 -7.16
CA ARG A 75 2.87 -10.59 -6.85
C ARG A 75 4.09 -11.15 -6.11
N VAL A 76 5.30 -10.75 -6.52
CA VAL A 76 6.54 -11.10 -5.81
C VAL A 76 6.57 -10.49 -4.41
N LEU A 77 6.19 -9.22 -4.26
CA LEU A 77 6.16 -8.53 -2.98
C LEU A 77 5.18 -9.18 -1.99
N THR A 78 4.00 -9.58 -2.46
CA THR A 78 2.99 -10.22 -1.63
C THR A 78 3.18 -11.73 -1.48
N VAL A 79 4.21 -12.31 -2.10
CA VAL A 79 4.45 -13.77 -2.09
C VAL A 79 3.20 -14.53 -2.56
N ASP A 80 2.62 -14.07 -3.68
CA ASP A 80 1.37 -14.60 -4.26
C ASP A 80 0.12 -14.46 -3.40
N GLN A 81 0.15 -13.64 -2.36
CA GLN A 81 -1.05 -13.29 -1.60
C GLN A 81 -1.81 -12.16 -2.29
N HIS A 82 -3.13 -12.22 -2.23
CA HIS A 82 -4.03 -11.30 -2.93
C HIS A 82 -5.04 -10.65 -1.98
N PRO A 83 -4.61 -9.71 -1.11
CA PRO A 83 -5.53 -8.93 -0.31
C PRO A 83 -6.60 -8.25 -1.16
N ASP A 84 -7.86 -8.41 -0.77
CA ASP A 84 -8.95 -7.74 -1.48
C ASP A 84 -8.94 -6.23 -1.21
N PHE A 85 -9.69 -5.49 -2.03
CA PHE A 85 -9.71 -4.03 -1.93
C PHE A 85 -10.25 -3.53 -0.58
N ARG A 86 -11.07 -4.33 0.12
CA ARG A 86 -11.65 -3.98 1.42
C ARG A 86 -10.60 -4.08 2.50
N THR A 87 -9.89 -5.20 2.55
CA THR A 87 -8.73 -5.43 3.42
C THR A 87 -7.73 -4.29 3.29
N ILE A 88 -7.37 -3.91 2.07
CA ILE A 88 -6.42 -2.82 1.81
C ILE A 88 -6.99 -1.47 2.29
N SER A 89 -8.28 -1.20 2.04
CA SER A 89 -8.92 0.04 2.49
C SER A 89 -9.00 0.12 4.01
N ASP A 90 -9.51 -0.92 4.66
CA ASP A 90 -9.72 -0.96 6.11
C ASP A 90 -8.39 -0.88 6.85
N PHE A 91 -7.34 -1.55 6.34
CA PHE A 91 -5.99 -1.45 6.89
C PHE A 91 -5.44 -0.02 6.78
N ARG A 92 -5.58 0.61 5.61
CA ARG A 92 -5.14 2.01 5.43
C ARG A 92 -5.89 2.96 6.34
N ASP A 93 -7.21 2.83 6.41
CA ASP A 93 -8.05 3.75 7.17
C ASP A 93 -7.77 3.61 8.68
N ARG A 94 -7.53 2.38 9.16
CA ARG A 94 -7.14 2.10 10.54
C ARG A 94 -5.78 2.68 10.92
N HIS A 95 -4.79 2.57 10.02
CA HIS A 95 -3.38 2.87 10.33
C HIS A 95 -2.87 4.16 9.69
N LEU A 96 -3.75 5.00 9.13
CA LEU A 96 -3.37 6.17 8.33
C LEU A 96 -2.38 7.09 9.04
N ALA A 97 -2.60 7.34 10.35
CA ALA A 97 -1.75 8.20 11.15
C ALA A 97 -0.31 7.67 11.30
N ALA A 98 -0.13 6.33 11.34
CA ALA A 98 1.18 5.69 11.39
C ALA A 98 1.81 5.58 9.98
N LEU A 99 1.00 5.28 8.96
CA LEU A 99 1.46 5.08 7.58
C LEU A 99 2.09 6.34 6.98
N ILE A 100 1.56 7.54 7.28
CA ILE A 100 2.07 8.81 6.75
C ILE A 100 3.55 9.05 7.09
N PRO A 101 3.97 9.10 8.37
CA PRO A 101 5.36 9.35 8.71
C PRO A 101 6.28 8.20 8.28
N LEU A 102 5.81 6.94 8.35
CA LEU A 102 6.57 5.77 7.91
C LEU A 102 6.85 5.78 6.39
N PHE A 103 5.89 6.23 5.58
CA PHE A 103 6.09 6.37 4.14
C PHE A 103 7.12 7.46 3.83
N ALA A 104 7.03 8.61 4.50
CA ALA A 104 8.02 9.69 4.34
C ALA A 104 9.44 9.22 4.71
N GLU A 105 9.56 8.43 5.78
CA GLU A 105 10.83 7.81 6.16
C GLU A 105 11.34 6.81 5.11
N THR A 106 10.45 6.00 4.55
CA THR A 106 10.77 5.05 3.46
C THR A 106 11.37 5.80 2.26
N VAL A 107 10.71 6.88 1.82
CA VAL A 107 11.20 7.72 0.70
C VAL A 107 12.55 8.36 1.04
N ARG A 108 12.72 8.87 2.27
CA ARG A 108 13.99 9.45 2.73
C ARG A 108 15.13 8.42 2.73
N LEU A 109 14.87 7.19 3.18
CA LEU A 109 15.85 6.11 3.17
C LEU A 109 16.20 5.67 1.75
N ALA A 110 15.20 5.51 0.89
CA ALA A 110 15.41 5.18 -0.53
C ALA A 110 16.24 6.25 -1.26
N GLY A 111 16.01 7.53 -0.96
CA GLY A 111 16.80 8.64 -1.51
C GLY A 111 18.27 8.63 -1.08
N ARG A 112 18.56 8.25 0.17
CA ARG A 112 19.96 8.14 0.68
C ARG A 112 20.72 6.96 0.09
N LEU A 113 20.03 5.88 -0.27
CA LEU A 113 20.61 4.66 -0.84
C LEU A 113 20.89 4.78 -2.35
N GLY A 114 20.80 5.98 -2.94
CA GLY A 114 21.26 6.26 -4.30
C GLY A 114 20.33 5.80 -5.42
N LEU A 115 19.08 5.43 -5.11
CA LEU A 115 18.08 4.96 -6.07
C LEU A 115 16.98 5.99 -6.33
N VAL A 116 17.36 7.26 -6.47
CA VAL A 116 16.45 8.32 -6.95
C VAL A 116 16.20 8.13 -8.45
N LYS A 117 15.39 7.12 -8.77
CA LYS A 117 14.42 7.13 -9.87
C LYS A 117 13.02 6.91 -9.30
N LEU A 118 12.68 7.69 -8.27
CA LEU A 118 11.28 8.01 -7.93
C LEU A 118 10.79 9.15 -8.84
N GLU A 119 11.13 9.11 -10.14
CA GLU A 119 10.92 10.21 -11.10
C GLU A 119 9.44 10.48 -11.44
N HIS A 120 8.47 9.81 -10.80
CA HIS A 120 7.05 10.04 -11.03
C HIS A 120 6.19 10.00 -9.77
N VAL A 121 6.71 10.37 -8.60
CA VAL A 121 5.83 10.84 -7.51
C VAL A 121 5.60 12.35 -7.69
N ALA A 122 5.02 12.72 -8.83
CA ALA A 122 4.35 14.00 -8.98
C ALA A 122 3.02 13.88 -8.23
N GLN A 123 3.02 14.22 -6.95
CA GLN A 123 1.81 14.46 -6.20
C GLN A 123 1.20 15.79 -6.69
N ASP A 124 0.69 15.84 -7.92
CA ASP A 124 -0.33 16.83 -8.29
C ASP A 124 -1.67 16.36 -7.72
N GLY A 125 -1.75 16.40 -6.38
CA GLY A 125 -2.98 16.16 -5.64
C GLY A 125 -3.87 17.39 -5.70
N SER A 126 -4.32 17.78 -6.88
CA SER A 126 -5.46 18.67 -7.03
C SER A 126 -6.69 18.00 -6.39
N LYS A 127 -7.05 18.43 -5.17
CA LYS A 127 -8.28 17.97 -4.50
C LYS A 127 -9.48 18.57 -5.21
N ILE A 128 -10.05 17.84 -6.17
CA ILE A 128 -11.45 18.06 -6.56
C ILE A 128 -12.30 17.51 -5.42
N LEU A 129 -12.93 18.41 -4.67
CA LEU A 129 -14.05 18.08 -3.79
C LEU A 129 -15.15 17.48 -4.67
N ALA A 130 -15.25 16.16 -4.70
CA ALA A 130 -16.39 15.48 -5.28
C ALA A 130 -17.62 15.78 -4.43
N ASN A 131 -18.39 16.79 -4.87
CA ASN A 131 -19.72 17.08 -4.37
C ASN A 131 -20.67 15.94 -4.77
N ALA A 132 -20.64 14.84 -4.03
CA ALA A 132 -21.61 13.76 -4.13
C ALA A 132 -22.91 14.18 -3.43
N SER A 133 -23.67 15.06 -4.07
CA SER A 133 -25.05 15.34 -3.64
C SER A 133 -25.93 14.10 -3.89
N LYS A 134 -26.56 13.59 -2.82
CA LYS A 134 -27.44 12.41 -2.77
C LYS A 134 -28.79 12.59 -3.50
N HIS A 135 -28.91 13.52 -4.45
CA HIS A 135 -30.17 13.86 -5.12
C HIS A 135 -30.16 13.73 -6.66
N ARG A 136 -29.35 12.83 -7.23
CA ARG A 136 -29.50 12.40 -8.65
C ARG A 136 -29.66 10.89 -8.82
N ALA A 137 -30.39 10.28 -7.89
CA ALA A 137 -30.89 8.91 -8.02
C ALA A 137 -32.42 8.92 -8.19
N MET A 138 -32.91 9.24 -9.38
CA MET A 138 -34.28 9.00 -9.88
C MET A 138 -34.21 9.11 -11.41
N SER A 139 -34.73 8.26 -12.28
CA SER A 139 -35.33 6.92 -12.24
C SER A 139 -35.43 6.47 -13.71
N TYR A 140 -35.59 5.17 -13.90
CA TYR A 140 -35.53 4.40 -15.16
C TYR A 140 -36.70 4.69 -16.14
N ALA A 141 -36.40 4.55 -17.44
CA ALA A 141 -37.24 4.16 -18.60
C ALA A 141 -38.74 4.52 -18.63
N ARG A 142 -39.16 5.28 -19.66
CA ARG A 142 -39.61 4.75 -20.97
C ARG A 142 -39.52 5.83 -22.04
#